data_AF-A0A2J7PGB0-F1
#
_entry.id   AF-A0A2J7PGB0-F1
#
_cell.length_a   1.000
_cell.length_b   1.000
_cell.length_c   1.000
_cell.angle_alpha   90.00
_cell.angle_beta   90.00
_cell.angle_gamma   90.00
#
_symmetry.space_group_name_H-M   'P 1'
#
loop_
_entity.id
_entity.type
_entity.pdbx_description
1 polymer ?
#
loop_
_entity_poly.entity_id
_entity_poly.type
_entity_poly.pdbx_seq_one_letter_code
_entity_poly.pdbx_strand_id
1 'polypeptide(L)' 'MKQPLRGKRFRTREDISNAVRREMTRFGDGEADGIRRLPHRWQRVLDTLGDYFKGC' A
#
# COMPACT_ATOMS: atom_id res chain seq x y z
N MET A 1 1.07 -0.97 3.80
CA MET A 1 0.68 -0.54 5.16
C MET A 1 -0.31 -1.46 5.87
N LYS A 2 -1.40 -1.95 5.24
CA LYS A 2 -2.43 -2.73 5.96
C LYS A 2 -1.97 -4.11 6.47
N GLN A 3 -1.16 -4.84 5.69
CA GLN A 3 -0.70 -6.19 6.04
C GLN A 3 0.04 -6.26 7.39
N PRO A 4 1.06 -5.42 7.66
CA PRO A 4 1.79 -5.44 8.93
C PRO A 4 0.94 -5.14 10.17
N LEU A 5 -0.23 -4.52 10.00
CA LEU A 5 -1.14 -4.15 11.09
C LEU A 5 -2.32 -5.11 11.23
N ARG A 6 -2.49 -6.04 10.28
CA ARG A 6 -3.63 -6.95 10.24
C ARG A 6 -3.64 -7.83 11.50
N GLY A 7 -4.78 -7.87 12.18
CA GLY A 7 -4.99 -8.68 13.38
C GLY A 7 -4.42 -8.09 14.68
N LYS A 8 -3.64 -7.00 14.62
CA LYS A 8 -3.18 -6.30 15.82
C LYS A 8 -4.34 -5.49 16.43
N ARG A 9 -4.48 -5.58 17.75
CA ARG A 9 -5.41 -4.75 18.52
C ARG A 9 -4.62 -3.68 19.27
N PHE A 10 -5.14 -2.47 19.25
CA PHE A 10 -4.53 -1.31 19.91
C PHE A 10 -5.53 -0.75 20.92
N ARG A 11 -5.04 -0.38 22.10
CA ARG A 11 -5.90 0.14 23.18
C ARG A 11 -6.05 1.65 23.10
N THR A 12 -5.04 2.33 22.58
CA THR A 12 -5.03 3.78 22.46
C THR A 12 -4.73 4.22 21.02
N ARG A 13 -5.09 5.47 20.72
CA ARG A 13 -4.72 6.11 19.45
C ARG A 13 -3.20 6.29 19.32
N GLU A 14 -2.51 6.48 20.43
CA GLU A 14 -1.07 6.65 20.48
C GLU A 14 -0.34 5.36 20.06
N ASP A 15 -0.83 4.21 20.52
CA ASP A 15 -0.33 2.90 20.09
C ASP A 15 -0.47 2.70 18.58
N ILE A 16 -1.59 3.15 17.99
CA ILE A 16 -1.82 3.09 16.54
C ILE A 16 -0.81 3.98 15.81
N SER A 17 -0.67 5.23 16.22
CA SER A 17 0.29 6.18 15.61
C SER A 17 1.71 5.64 15.66
N ASN A 18 2.13 5.13 16.82
CA ASN A 18 3.46 4.56 17.00
C ASN A 18 3.68 3.31 16.14
N ALA A 19 2.68 2.42 16.06
CA ALA A 19 2.74 1.24 15.21
C ALA A 19 2.82 1.60 13.73
N VAL A 20 1.99 2.53 13.25
CA VAL A 20 2.02 3.00 11.86
C VAL A 20 3.38 3.62 11.52
N ARG A 21 3.89 4.51 12.38
CA ARG A 21 5.19 5.16 12.18
C ARG A 21 6.32 4.13 12.10
N ARG A 22 6.33 3.13 12.99
CA ARG A 22 7.34 2.06 12.97
C ARG A 22 7.30 1.24 11.68
N GLU A 23 6.10 0.90 11.19
CA GLU A 23 5.97 0.16 9.93
C GLU A 23 6.35 1.02 8.72
N MET A 24 6.06 2.32 8.73
CA MET A 24 6.49 3.24 7.66
C MET A 24 8.02 3.31 7.55
N THR A 25 8.76 3.33 8.66
CA THR A 25 10.24 3.29 8.62
C THR A 25 10.77 2.00 7.98
N ARG A 26 10.01 0.91 8.04
CA ARG A 26 10.37 -0.38 7.43
C ARG A 26 10.00 -0.48 5.94
N PHE A 27 9.30 0.51 5.39
CA PHE A 27 8.74 0.43 4.05
C PHE A 27 9.80 0.52 2.92
N GLY A 28 11.06 0.86 3.23
CA GLY A 28 12.18 0.83 2.28
C GLY A 28 11.86 1.52 0.95
N ASP A 29 12.28 0.92 -0.16
CA ASP A 29 12.00 1.40 -1.54
C ASP A 29 10.55 1.14 -2.01
N GLY A 30 9.65 0.66 -1.14
CA GLY A 30 8.30 0.27 -1.52
C GLY A 30 7.45 1.41 -2.13
N GLU A 31 7.79 2.67 -1.83
CA GLU A 31 7.21 3.85 -2.48
C GLU A 31 7.67 3.97 -3.95
N ALA A 32 8.97 3.85 -4.20
CA ALA A 32 9.53 3.89 -5.54
C ALA A 32 8.99 2.75 -6.41
N ASP A 33 8.80 1.56 -5.84
CA ASP A 33 8.17 0.43 -6.52
C ASP A 33 6.70 0.70 -6.87
N GLY A 34 5.96 1.37 -5.99
CA GLY A 34 4.58 1.79 -6.25
C GLY A 34 4.49 2.74 -7.45
N ILE A 35 5.38 3.74 -7.50
CA ILE A 35 5.45 4.72 -8.58
C ILE A 35 5.85 4.06 -9.90
N ARG A 36 6.87 3.19 -9.88
CA ARG A 36 7.34 2.44 -11.06
C ARG A 36 6.26 1.56 -11.70
N ARG A 37 5.26 1.10 -10.93
CA ARG A 37 4.15 0.30 -11.44
C ARG A 37 3.05 1.12 -12.12
N LEU A 38 3.04 2.45 -12.00
CA LEU A 38 1.98 3.30 -12.56
C LEU A 38 1.84 3.17 -14.09
N PRO A 39 2.90 3.20 -14.92
CA PRO A 39 2.76 3.02 -16.36
C PRO A 39 2.08 1.70 -16.73
N HIS A 40 2.43 0.61 -16.05
CA HIS A 40 1.81 -0.69 -16.28
C HIS A 40 0.32 -0.71 -15.88
N ARG A 41 -0.06 -0.03 -14.79
CA ARG A 41 -1.47 0.14 -14.41
C ARG A 41 -2.25 0.98 -15.42
N TRP A 42 -1.65 2.03 -15.98
CA TRP A 42 -2.28 2.81 -17.04
C TRP A 42 -2.53 1.99 -18.30
N GLN A 43 -1.57 1.14 -18.68
CA GLN A 43 -1.78 0.21 -19.80
C GLN A 43 -2.98 -0.71 -19.54
N ARG A 44 -3.10 -1.24 -18.32
CA ARG A 44 -4.23 -2.10 -17.95
C ARG A 44 -5.59 -1.39 -18.04
N VAL A 45 -5.66 -0.09 -17.75
CA VAL A 45 -6.90 0.69 -17.95
C VAL A 45 -7.33 0.68 -19.41
N LEU A 46 -6.38 0.81 -20.35
CA LEU A 46 -6.66 0.74 -21.78
C LEU A 46 -7.10 -0.66 -22.19
N ASP A 47 -6.39 -1.68 -21.70
CA ASP A 47 -6.67 -3.09 -22.02
C ASP A 47 -8.04 -3.54 -21.49
N THR A 48 -8.50 -2.98 -20.37
CA THR A 48 -9.81 -3.29 -19.77
C THR A 48 -10.91 -2.32 -20.15
N LEU A 49 -10.66 -1.38 -21.07
CA LEU A 49 -11.63 -0.35 -21.46
C LEU A 49 -12.20 0.43 -20.26
N GLY A 50 -11.39 0.60 -19.22
CA GLY A 50 -11.78 1.27 -17.98
C GLY A 50 -12.36 0.37 -16.88
N ASP A 51 -12.58 -0.92 -17.14
CA ASP A 51 -13.02 -1.84 -16.09
C ASP A 51 -11.95 -2.06 -15.02
N TYR A 52 -12.39 -2.42 -13.81
CA TYR A 52 -11.48 -2.79 -12.74
C TYR A 52 -10.65 -4.02 -13.09
N PHE A 53 -9.35 -3.95 -12.81
CA PHE A 53 -8.43 -5.08 -12.94
C PHE A 53 -7.73 -5.37 -11.62
N LYS A 54 -7.30 -6.62 -11.45
CA LYS A 54 -6.45 -7.00 -10.32
C LYS A 54 -5.11 -6.28 -10.42
N GLY A 55 -4.69 -5.64 -9.33
CA GLY A 55 -3.45 -4.87 -9.28
C GLY A 55 -2.20 -5.72 -9.48
N CYS A 56 -1.18 -5.06 -10.06
CA CYS A 56 0.16 -5.57 -10.37
C CYS A 56 1.06 -5.63 -9.14
#